data_AF-A0ABD2MU05-F1
#
_entry.id   AF-A0ABD2MU05-F1
#
_cell.length_a   1.000
_cell.length_b   1.000
_cell.length_c   1.000
_cell.angle_alpha   90.00
_cell.angle_beta   90.00
_cell.angle_gamma   90.00
#
_symmetry.space_group_name_H-M   'P 1'
#
loop_
_entity.id
_entity.type
_entity.pdbx_description
1 polymer ?
#
loop_
_entity_poly.entity_id
_entity_poly.type
_entity_poly.pdbx_seq_one_letter_code
_entity_poly.pdbx_strand_id
1 'polypeptide(L)'
;MDAKKFLRLLKTMNEQRETLLDVFSEKFQMQRQDDSSTSKSDNYVNITLFEEFESRKEKFTFYLERFENYCLMKSIVNAEKKAQLLCTSIGSVHYNNLAVLLRSKKSVKALSYDEVVKNVRTMLIPFKSGVISQHYF
;
A
#
# COMPACT_ATOMS: atom_id res chain seq x y z
N MET A 1 29.20 -35.82 20.14
CA MET A 1 28.31 -34.64 20.26
C MET A 1 27.21 -34.98 21.26
N ASP A 2 27.04 -34.14 22.27
CA ASP A 2 26.23 -34.44 23.46
C ASP A 2 24.74 -34.18 23.17
N ALA A 3 23.91 -35.23 23.09
CA ALA A 3 22.49 -35.13 22.73
C ALA A 3 21.70 -34.14 23.60
N LYS A 4 22.16 -33.95 24.85
CA LYS A 4 21.58 -32.97 25.79
C LYS A 4 21.81 -31.52 25.36
N LYS A 5 22.96 -31.22 24.74
CA LYS A 5 23.26 -29.87 24.20
C LYS A 5 22.37 -29.55 23.00
N PHE A 6 22.12 -30.53 22.14
CA PHE A 6 21.23 -30.38 20.99
C PHE A 6 19.77 -30.16 21.39
N LEU A 7 19.27 -30.93 22.37
CA LEU A 7 17.92 -30.72 22.93
C LEU A 7 17.76 -29.34 23.58
N ARG A 8 18.79 -28.87 24.30
CA ARG A 8 18.78 -27.52 24.88
C ARG A 8 18.72 -26.45 23.79
N LEU A 9 19.45 -26.61 22.69
CA LEU A 9 19.42 -25.68 21.56
C LEU A 9 18.04 -25.63 20.89
N LEU A 10 17.43 -26.78 20.62
CA LEU A 10 16.09 -26.85 20.04
C LEU A 10 15.04 -26.17 20.93
N LYS A 11 15.14 -26.38 22.23
CA LYS A 11 14.24 -25.73 23.20
C LYS A 11 14.40 -24.21 23.17
N THR A 12 15.64 -23.71 23.23
CA THR A 12 15.93 -22.28 23.19
C THR A 12 15.47 -21.63 21.87
N MET A 13 15.61 -22.32 20.73
CA MET A 13 15.13 -21.82 19.45
C MET A 13 13.59 -21.71 19.40
N ASN A 14 12.88 -22.62 20.05
CA ASN A 14 11.43 -22.58 20.10
C ASN A 14 10.92 -21.46 21.01
N GLU A 15 11.55 -21.28 22.18
CA GLU A 15 11.25 -20.20 23.13
C GLU A 15 11.50 -18.81 22.49
N GLN A 16 12.59 -18.65 21.73
CA GLN A 16 12.86 -17.41 20.99
C GLN A 16 11.81 -17.12 19.91
N ARG A 17 11.28 -18.16 19.24
CA ARG A 17 10.20 -17.99 18.25
C ARG A 17 8.92 -17.47 18.88
N GLU A 18 8.52 -18.01 20.02
CA GLU A 18 7.32 -17.57 20.74
C GLU A 18 7.47 -16.13 21.23
N THR A 19 8.66 -15.77 21.74
CA THR A 19 8.94 -14.41 22.19
C THR A 19 8.87 -13.40 21.05
N LEU A 20 9.39 -13.75 19.86
CA LEU A 20 9.30 -12.89 18.68
C LEU A 20 7.85 -12.69 18.21
N LEU A 21 7.01 -13.72 18.28
CA LEU A 21 5.59 -13.60 17.95
C LEU A 21 4.86 -12.70 18.95
N ASP A 22 5.17 -12.82 20.23
CA ASP A 22 4.54 -12.03 21.29
C ASP A 22 4.93 -10.55 21.19
N VAL A 23 6.22 -10.25 21.01
CA VAL A 23 6.72 -8.88 20.77
C VAL A 23 6.13 -8.29 19.48
N PHE A 24 5.93 -9.10 18.44
CA PHE A 24 5.30 -8.65 17.20
C PHE A 24 3.82 -8.33 17.40
N SER A 25 3.10 -9.17 18.17
CA SER A 25 1.71 -8.94 18.57
C SER A 25 1.56 -7.67 19.42
N GLU A 26 2.44 -7.48 20.39
CA GLU A 26 2.41 -6.35 21.32
C GLU A 26 2.71 -5.02 20.61
N LYS A 27 3.71 -5.00 19.71
CA LYS A 27 3.97 -3.83 18.85
C LYS A 27 2.78 -3.48 17.95
N PHE A 28 2.02 -4.46 17.47
CA PHE A 28 0.80 -4.23 16.71
C PHE A 28 -0.40 -3.78 17.56
N GLN A 29 -0.42 -4.08 18.86
CA GLN A 29 -1.46 -3.57 19.76
C GLN A 29 -1.17 -2.15 20.24
N MET A 30 0.10 -1.79 20.49
CA MET A 30 0.47 -0.42 20.88
C MET A 30 0.19 0.62 19.80
N GLN A 31 0.15 0.24 18.51
CA GLN A 31 -0.23 1.16 17.43
C GLN A 31 -1.76 1.40 17.35
N ARG A 32 -2.59 0.72 18.18
CA ARG A 32 -4.05 0.86 18.21
C ARG A 32 -4.61 1.73 19.34
N GLN A 33 -3.76 2.38 20.16
CA GLN A 33 -4.22 3.04 21.38
C GLN A 33 -4.38 4.57 21.35
N ASP A 34 -4.28 5.23 20.18
CA ASP A 34 -4.36 6.70 20.11
C ASP A 34 -5.61 7.31 19.44
N ASP A 35 -6.64 6.54 19.08
CA ASP A 35 -7.88 7.12 18.56
C ASP A 35 -9.13 6.40 19.09
N SER A 36 -9.58 6.80 20.29
CA SER A 36 -10.90 6.44 20.80
C SER A 36 -11.94 7.49 20.38
N SER A 37 -12.80 7.17 19.42
CA SER A 37 -14.25 7.41 19.51
C SER A 37 -15.02 6.94 18.27
N THR A 38 -16.12 6.24 18.52
CA THR A 38 -17.22 5.88 17.60
C THR A 38 -17.12 4.51 16.91
N SER A 39 -17.72 3.55 17.62
CA SER A 39 -18.37 2.32 17.16
C SER A 39 -18.80 2.26 15.68
N LYS A 40 -18.11 1.44 14.89
CA LYS A 40 -18.70 0.50 13.91
C LYS A 40 -17.77 -0.70 13.80
N SER A 41 -18.31 -1.91 13.96
CA SER A 41 -17.59 -3.17 13.74
C SER A 41 -17.37 -3.37 12.23
N ASP A 42 -16.46 -2.60 11.64
CA ASP A 42 -15.89 -3.02 10.37
C ASP A 42 -14.89 -4.13 10.69
N ASN A 43 -15.16 -5.33 10.17
CA ASN A 43 -14.18 -6.40 10.11
C ASN A 43 -12.96 -5.85 9.37
N TYR A 44 -11.97 -5.35 10.13
CA TYR A 44 -10.65 -5.00 9.61
C TYR A 44 -9.98 -6.30 9.17
N VAL A 45 -10.36 -6.75 7.97
CA VAL A 45 -9.57 -7.68 7.19
C VAL A 45 -8.16 -7.10 7.24
N ASN A 46 -7.21 -7.89 7.72
CA ASN A 46 -5.79 -7.58 7.67
C ASN A 46 -5.40 -7.53 6.17
N ILE A 47 -5.73 -6.41 5.52
CA ILE A 47 -5.37 -6.13 4.14
C ILE A 47 -3.89 -5.81 4.23
N THR A 48 -3.06 -6.82 3.96
CA THR A 48 -1.65 -6.61 3.68
C THR A 48 -1.55 -5.47 2.69
N LEU A 49 -0.97 -4.33 3.13
CA LEU A 49 -0.89 -3.12 2.31
C LEU A 49 -0.26 -3.48 0.95
N PHE A 50 -0.88 -3.00 -0.12
CA PHE A 50 -0.32 -3.16 -1.45
C PHE A 50 1.00 -2.39 -1.55
N GLU A 51 1.95 -2.92 -2.30
CA GLU A 51 3.31 -2.38 -2.39
C GLU A 51 3.32 -0.94 -2.94
N GLU A 52 4.31 -0.16 -2.50
CA GLU A 52 4.54 1.20 -2.98
C GLU A 52 4.92 1.22 -4.46
N PHE A 53 4.46 2.24 -5.19
CA PHE A 53 4.86 2.41 -6.59
C PHE A 53 6.33 2.85 -6.67
N GLU A 54 7.16 2.04 -7.32
CA GLU A 54 8.56 2.38 -7.60
C GLU A 54 8.80 2.54 -9.10
N SER A 55 8.97 3.78 -9.53
CA SER A 55 9.23 4.13 -10.95
C SER A 55 10.49 3.51 -11.54
N ARG A 56 11.44 3.07 -10.70
CA ARG A 56 12.66 2.37 -11.11
C ARG A 56 12.43 0.88 -11.36
N LYS A 57 11.43 0.27 -10.71
CA LYS A 57 11.12 -1.16 -10.82
C LYS A 57 10.11 -1.45 -11.90
N GLU A 58 9.06 -0.63 -12.02
CA GLU A 58 7.97 -0.88 -12.97
C GLU A 58 7.37 0.40 -13.56
N LYS A 59 6.71 0.24 -14.72
CA LYS A 59 5.91 1.32 -15.32
C LYS A 59 4.58 1.44 -14.58
N PHE A 60 4.08 2.66 -14.48
CA PHE A 60 2.81 2.92 -13.79
C PHE A 60 1.61 2.15 -14.37
N THR A 61 1.60 1.87 -15.67
CA THR A 61 0.56 1.02 -16.30
C THR A 61 0.54 -0.40 -15.76
N PHE A 62 1.73 -1.00 -15.58
CA PHE A 62 1.85 -2.36 -15.02
C PHE A 62 1.54 -2.38 -13.52
N TYR A 63 1.92 -1.31 -12.81
CA TYR A 63 1.53 -1.13 -11.41
C TYR A 63 0.00 -1.12 -11.24
N LEU A 64 -0.72 -0.40 -12.10
CA LEU A 64 -2.18 -0.36 -12.08
C LEU A 64 -2.80 -1.73 -12.35
N GLU A 65 -2.32 -2.46 -13.35
CA GLU A 65 -2.81 -3.82 -13.62
C GLU A 65 -2.58 -4.75 -12.41
N ARG A 66 -1.41 -4.67 -11.77
CA ARG A 66 -1.09 -5.42 -10.56
C ARG A 66 -2.01 -5.04 -9.40
N PHE A 67 -2.30 -3.75 -9.25
CA PHE A 67 -3.22 -3.24 -8.25
C PHE A 67 -4.66 -3.71 -8.48
N GLU A 68 -5.11 -3.75 -9.73
CA GLU A 68 -6.45 -4.25 -10.06
C GLU A 68 -6.58 -5.75 -9.80
N ASN A 69 -5.57 -6.53 -10.17
CA ASN A 69 -5.49 -7.94 -9.83
C ASN A 69 -5.53 -8.16 -8.32
N TYR A 70 -4.81 -7.35 -7.54
CA TYR A 70 -4.87 -7.38 -6.09
C TYR A 70 -6.28 -7.10 -5.55
N CYS A 71 -6.97 -6.07 -6.08
CA CYS A 71 -8.33 -5.74 -5.68
C CYS A 71 -9.31 -6.89 -5.98
N LEU A 72 -9.14 -7.56 -7.13
CA LEU A 72 -9.93 -8.74 -7.50
C LEU A 72 -9.68 -9.90 -6.53
N MET A 73 -8.42 -10.20 -6.23
CA MET A 73 -8.05 -11.29 -5.30
C MET A 73 -8.55 -11.05 -3.88
N LYS A 74 -8.65 -9.80 -3.44
CA LYS A 74 -9.16 -9.41 -2.12
C LYS A 74 -10.65 -9.08 -2.11
N SER A 75 -11.35 -9.26 -3.24
CA SER A 75 -12.78 -8.96 -3.41
C SER A 75 -13.14 -7.53 -2.99
N ILE A 76 -12.28 -6.56 -3.29
CA ILE A 76 -12.52 -5.14 -3.02
C ILE A 76 -13.36 -4.57 -4.17
N VAL A 77 -14.68 -4.61 -4.01
CA VAL A 77 -15.64 -4.15 -5.02
C VAL A 77 -16.01 -2.66 -4.85
N ASN A 78 -15.88 -2.12 -3.64
CA ASN A 78 -16.26 -0.73 -3.36
C ASN A 78 -15.24 0.24 -3.99
N ALA A 79 -15.72 1.09 -4.91
CA ALA A 79 -14.91 2.06 -5.64
C ALA A 79 -14.23 3.10 -4.74
N GLU A 80 -14.87 3.52 -3.65
CA GLU A 80 -14.28 4.46 -2.68
C GLU A 80 -13.12 3.81 -1.93
N LYS A 81 -13.30 2.56 -1.47
CA LYS A 81 -12.23 1.80 -0.81
C LYS A 81 -11.08 1.54 -1.77
N LYS A 82 -11.36 1.25 -3.05
CA LYS A 82 -10.35 1.07 -4.10
C LYS A 82 -9.54 2.36 -4.32
N ALA A 83 -10.21 3.52 -4.38
CA ALA A 83 -9.56 4.82 -4.53
C ALA A 83 -8.67 5.15 -3.31
N GLN A 84 -9.18 4.96 -2.10
CA GLN A 84 -8.42 5.20 -0.86
C GLN A 84 -7.22 4.26 -0.76
N LEU A 85 -7.39 2.98 -1.11
CA LEU A 85 -6.31 2.01 -1.12
C LEU A 85 -5.23 2.39 -2.13
N LEU A 86 -5.60 2.80 -3.34
CA LEU A 86 -4.66 3.27 -4.36
C LEU A 86 -3.88 4.52 -3.88
N CYS A 87 -4.58 5.48 -3.27
CA CYS A 87 -3.95 6.67 -2.69
C CYS A 87 -2.96 6.34 -1.57
N THR A 88 -3.23 5.27 -0.81
CA THR A 88 -2.34 4.82 0.26
C THR A 88 -1.17 4.02 -0.29
N SER A 89 -1.40 3.21 -1.31
CA SER A 89 -0.38 2.33 -1.90
C SER A 89 0.54 3.05 -2.87
N ILE A 90 0.15 4.19 -3.44
CA ILE A 90 1.03 4.89 -4.38
C ILE A 90 2.23 5.55 -3.70
N GLY A 91 2.20 5.73 -2.38
CA GLY A 91 3.29 6.32 -1.62
C GLY A 91 3.12 7.79 -1.30
N SER A 92 3.85 8.25 -0.28
CA SER A 92 3.69 9.58 0.30
C SER A 92 4.07 10.71 -0.66
N VAL A 93 5.11 10.51 -1.47
CA VAL A 93 5.57 11.50 -2.47
C VAL A 93 4.50 11.74 -3.53
N HIS A 94 3.96 10.67 -4.08
CA HIS A 94 2.94 10.73 -5.13
C HIS A 94 1.60 11.22 -4.59
N TYR A 95 1.23 10.83 -3.38
CA TYR A 95 0.06 11.36 -2.67
C TYR A 95 0.17 12.87 -2.43
N ASN A 96 1.31 13.35 -1.94
CA ASN A 96 1.53 14.78 -1.70
C ASN A 96 1.42 15.60 -2.98
N ASN A 97 2.02 15.12 -4.08
CA ASN A 97 1.91 15.78 -5.38
C ASN A 97 0.46 15.81 -5.88
N LEU A 98 -0.29 14.73 -5.68
CA LEU A 98 -1.71 14.66 -6.01
C LEU A 98 -2.53 15.65 -5.15
N ALA A 99 -2.23 15.75 -3.85
CA ALA A 99 -2.85 16.72 -2.95
C ALA A 99 -2.54 18.17 -3.35
N VAL A 100 -1.32 18.47 -3.81
CA VAL A 100 -0.96 19.79 -4.35
C VAL A 100 -1.73 20.10 -5.63
N LEU A 101 -1.80 19.15 -6.57
CA LEU A 101 -2.58 19.28 -7.82
C LEU A 101 -4.06 19.56 -7.56
N LEU A 102 -4.63 18.91 -6.54
CA LEU A 102 -6.05 18.98 -6.21
C LEU A 102 -6.42 20.11 -5.25
N ARG A 103 -5.44 20.78 -4.65
CA ARG A 103 -5.60 21.86 -3.66
C ARG A 103 -6.59 22.95 -4.10
N SER A 104 -6.82 23.10 -5.42
CA SER A 104 -7.74 24.09 -5.98
C SER A 104 -9.18 23.62 -6.22
N LYS A 105 -9.50 22.31 -6.12
CA LYS A 105 -10.78 21.77 -6.60
C LYS A 105 -11.51 20.80 -5.67
N LYS A 106 -10.83 19.80 -5.09
CA LYS A 106 -11.47 18.73 -4.29
C LYS A 106 -10.48 18.12 -3.28
N SER A 107 -10.98 17.64 -2.14
CA SER A 107 -10.18 16.85 -1.19
C SER A 107 -9.79 15.50 -1.79
N VAL A 108 -8.56 15.04 -1.57
CA VAL A 108 -8.03 13.76 -2.09
C VAL A 108 -8.91 12.56 -1.70
N LYS A 109 -9.54 12.63 -0.53
CA LYS A 109 -10.42 11.58 -0.01
C LYS A 109 -11.77 11.47 -0.72
N ALA A 110 -12.17 12.50 -1.46
CA ALA A 110 -13.47 12.59 -2.13
C ALA A 110 -13.40 12.27 -3.64
N LEU A 111 -12.23 11.86 -4.15
CA LEU A 111 -12.10 11.52 -5.56
C LEU A 111 -12.56 10.09 -5.83
N SER A 112 -13.19 9.92 -6.99
CA SER A 112 -13.46 8.58 -7.51
C SER A 112 -12.17 7.89 -7.95
N TYR A 113 -12.19 6.56 -8.02
CA TYR A 113 -11.05 5.78 -8.49
C TYR A 113 -10.54 6.25 -9.87
N ASP A 114 -11.46 6.50 -10.81
CA ASP A 114 -11.10 6.95 -12.16
C ASP A 114 -10.45 8.33 -12.17
N GLU A 115 -10.94 9.26 -11.32
CA GLU A 115 -10.32 10.57 -11.18
C GLU A 115 -8.90 10.45 -10.58
N VAL A 116 -8.70 9.59 -9.58
CA VAL A 116 -7.37 9.33 -8.99
C VAL A 116 -6.42 8.79 -10.06
N VAL A 117 -6.82 7.73 -10.77
CA VAL A 117 -6.01 7.11 -11.83
C VAL A 117 -5.64 8.13 -12.90
N LYS A 118 -6.59 8.96 -13.35
CA LYS A 118 -6.34 10.00 -14.36
C LYS A 118 -5.33 11.05 -13.89
N ASN A 119 -5.48 11.56 -12.67
CA ASN A 119 -4.58 12.57 -12.12
C ASN A 119 -3.17 12.01 -11.94
N VAL A 120 -3.05 10.80 -11.37
CA VAL A 120 -1.77 10.13 -11.21
C VAL A 120 -1.11 9.85 -12.55
N ARG A 121 -1.87 9.34 -13.54
CA ARG A 121 -1.34 9.06 -14.88
C ARG A 121 -0.80 10.31 -15.55
N THR A 122 -1.50 11.44 -15.38
CA THR A 122 -1.05 12.74 -15.92
C THR A 122 0.26 13.20 -15.29
N MET A 123 0.43 12.94 -13.98
CA MET A 123 1.64 13.28 -13.24
C MET A 123 2.83 12.37 -13.60
N LEU A 124 2.61 11.06 -13.69
CA LEU A 124 3.68 10.06 -13.88
C LEU A 124 4.00 9.79 -15.34
N ILE A 125 3.06 10.05 -16.25
CA ILE A 125 3.20 9.80 -17.68
C ILE A 125 2.89 11.12 -18.41
N PRO A 126 3.86 12.05 -18.47
CA PRO A 126 3.66 13.29 -19.21
C PRO A 126 3.42 12.97 -20.68
N PHE A 127 2.48 13.70 -21.28
CA PHE A 127 2.15 13.54 -22.70
C PHE A 127 3.39 13.85 -23.55
N LYS A 128 3.85 12.87 -24.33
CA LYS A 128 4.89 13.10 -25.33
C LYS A 128 4.22 13.64 -26.58
N SER A 129 4.51 14.89 -26.95
CA SER A 129 4.06 15.41 -28.25
C SER A 129 4.73 14.62 -29.37
N GLY A 130 3.97 14.27 -30.41
CA GLY A 130 4.47 13.45 -31.53
C GLY A 130 5.66 14.07 -32.26
N VAL A 131 5.84 15.39 -32.13
CA VAL A 131 6.97 16.16 -32.70
C VAL A 131 8.30 15.78 -32.05
N ILE A 132 8.33 15.53 -30.74
CA ILE A 132 9.57 15.17 -30.03
C ILE A 132 9.99 13.73 -30.34
N SER A 133 9.03 12.84 -30.60
CA SER A 133 9.31 11.45 -31.00
C SER A 133 9.98 11.33 -32.37
N GLN A 134 9.80 12.33 -33.26
CA GLN A 134 10.43 12.35 -34.59
C GLN A 134 11.91 12.74 -34.58
N HIS A 135 12.42 13.30 -33.46
CA HIS A 135 13.81 13.74 -33.33
C HIS A 135 14.73 12.76 -32.59
N TYR A 136 14.21 11.60 -32.19
CA TYR A 136 15.04 10.48 -31.72
C TYR A 136 15.27 9.51 -32.89
N PHE A 137 16.15 9.90 -33.81
CA PHE A 137 16.78 9.02 -34.79
C PHE A 137 18.29 9.02 -34.56
#